data_AF-A0AAF0ZSB8-F1
#
_entry.id   AF-A0AAF0ZSB8-F1
#
_cell.length_a   1.000
_cell.length_b   1.000
_cell.length_c   1.000
_cell.angle_alpha   90.00
_cell.angle_beta   90.00
_cell.angle_gamma   90.00
#
_symmetry.space_group_name_H-M   'P 1'
#
loop_
_entity.id
_entity.type
_entity.pdbx_description
1 polymer ?
#
loop_
_entity_poly.entity_id
_entity_poly.type
_entity_poly.pdbx_seq_one_letter_code
_entity_poly.pdbx_strand_id
1 'polypeptide(L)'
;MQALKGVICPFHPRATKMCCDLQEIYWWNEMKKDIVVKCPNCQKDKAEHHKLGGLSQDISLPTWKWEDLNVDVIVGFPLTRQQHDYTWVIVD
;
A
#
# COMPACT_ATOMS: atom_id res chain seq x y z
N MET A 1 -12.12 -21.59 28.99
CA MET A 1 -10.72 -21.24 28.68
C MET A 1 -10.16 -22.30 27.73
N GLN A 2 -10.23 -22.08 26.42
CA GLN A 2 -9.45 -22.88 25.46
C GLN A 2 -8.67 -21.90 24.61
N ALA A 3 -7.35 -21.89 24.84
CA ALA A 3 -6.42 -21.09 24.08
C ALA A 3 -6.37 -21.64 22.65
N LEU A 4 -6.83 -20.85 21.68
CA LEU A 4 -6.58 -21.06 20.26
C LEU A 4 -5.07 -20.89 20.02
N LYS A 5 -4.31 -21.93 20.32
CA LYS A 5 -2.90 -22.07 19.95
C LYS A 5 -2.84 -22.18 18.43
N GLY A 6 -2.29 -21.16 17.79
CA GLY A 6 -1.72 -21.27 16.44
C GLY A 6 -2.71 -21.16 15.28
N VAL A 7 -3.46 -20.05 15.18
CA VAL A 7 -4.05 -19.65 13.88
C VAL A 7 -2.94 -19.14 12.97
N ILE A 8 -2.14 -20.06 12.44
CA ILE A 8 -1.28 -19.82 11.29
C ILE A 8 -2.23 -19.79 10.09
N CYS A 9 -2.23 -18.72 9.29
CA CYS A 9 -3.00 -18.65 8.05
C CYS A 9 -2.22 -19.41 6.96
N PRO A 10 -2.56 -20.66 6.61
CA PRO A 10 -1.65 -21.50 5.84
C PRO A 10 -1.66 -21.20 4.33
N PHE A 11 -2.63 -20.45 3.82
CA PHE A 11 -2.80 -20.30 2.37
C PHE A 11 -3.66 -19.08 2.03
N HIS A 12 -3.06 -17.90 1.89
CA HIS A 12 -3.76 -16.61 1.79
C HIS A 12 -5.06 -16.60 0.97
N PRO A 13 -6.20 -16.35 1.65
CA PRO A 13 -7.30 -15.66 1.05
C PRO A 13 -7.62 -14.48 1.97
N ARG A 14 -6.98 -13.32 1.74
CA ARG A 14 -7.22 -12.01 2.41
C ARG A 14 -7.90 -12.13 3.78
N ALA A 15 -7.21 -11.88 4.90
CA ALA A 15 -7.71 -12.03 6.29
C ALA A 15 -9.21 -11.77 6.55
N THR A 16 -9.86 -10.87 5.79
CA THR A 16 -11.31 -10.76 5.66
C THR A 16 -12.05 -12.09 5.38
N LYS A 17 -11.67 -12.90 4.39
CA LYS A 17 -12.34 -14.17 4.04
C LYS A 17 -12.23 -15.16 5.21
N MET A 18 -11.02 -15.33 5.77
CA MET A 18 -10.83 -16.18 6.96
C MET A 18 -11.62 -15.69 8.18
N CYS A 19 -11.74 -14.37 8.39
CA CYS A 19 -12.61 -13.83 9.43
C CYS A 19 -14.09 -14.14 9.17
N CYS A 20 -14.55 -14.04 7.93
CA CYS A 20 -15.93 -14.37 7.56
C CYS A 20 -16.23 -15.85 7.79
N ASP A 21 -15.35 -16.75 7.35
CA ASP A 21 -15.53 -18.20 7.50
C ASP A 21 -15.51 -18.62 8.99
N LEU A 22 -14.66 -17.98 9.81
CA LEU A 22 -14.65 -18.19 11.25
C LEU A 22 -15.87 -17.57 11.95
N GLN A 23 -16.45 -16.48 11.43
CA GLN A 23 -17.65 -15.83 11.99
C GLN A 23 -18.90 -16.70 11.86
N GLU A 24 -18.95 -17.61 10.88
CA GLU A 24 -20.06 -18.55 10.72
C GLU A 24 -20.11 -19.61 11.84
N ILE A 25 -18.97 -19.91 12.47
CA ILE A 25 -18.84 -20.99 13.46
C ILE A 25 -18.58 -20.43 14.87
N TYR A 26 -17.91 -19.29 14.97
CA TYR A 26 -17.51 -18.66 16.23
C TYR A 26 -17.71 -17.14 16.18
N TRP A 27 -18.22 -16.56 17.26
CA TRP A 27 -18.38 -15.11 17.36
C TRP A 27 -17.95 -14.61 18.74
N TRP A 28 -17.05 -13.62 18.76
CA TRP A 28 -16.67 -12.88 19.97
C TRP A 28 -16.28 -11.45 19.64
N ASN A 29 -16.32 -10.57 20.66
CA ASN A 29 -15.98 -9.17 20.50
C ASN A 29 -14.51 -9.03 20.06
N GLU A 30 -14.24 -8.14 19.11
CA GLU A 30 -12.88 -7.85 18.60
C GLU A 30 -12.16 -9.02 17.89
N MET A 31 -12.87 -10.06 17.45
CA MET A 31 -12.32 -11.22 16.75
C MET A 31 -11.36 -10.86 15.59
N LYS A 32 -11.69 -9.84 14.80
CA LYS A 32 -10.82 -9.35 13.71
C LYS A 32 -9.48 -8.82 14.21
N LYS A 33 -9.48 -8.09 15.34
CA LYS A 33 -8.24 -7.57 15.96
C LYS A 33 -7.40 -8.73 16.50
N ASP A 34 -8.04 -9.70 17.17
CA ASP A 34 -7.38 -10.88 17.70
C ASP A 34 -6.68 -11.71 16.63
N ILE A 35 -7.35 -11.93 15.49
CA ILE A 35 -6.79 -12.67 14.35
C ILE A 35 -5.58 -11.93 13.78
N VAL A 36 -5.70 -10.61 13.61
CA VAL A 36 -4.60 -9.79 13.09
C VAL A 36 -3.42 -9.77 14.05
N VAL A 37 -3.63 -9.64 15.37
CA VAL A 37 -2.55 -9.60 16.37
C VAL A 37 -1.85 -10.94 16.53
N LYS A 38 -2.57 -12.06 16.44
CA LYS A 38 -2.01 -13.39 16.66
C LYS A 38 -1.33 -13.99 15.42
N CYS A 39 -1.54 -13.43 14.23
CA CYS A 39 -0.97 -13.94 12.99
C CYS A 39 0.13 -13.02 12.46
N PRO A 40 1.43 -13.40 12.55
CA PRO A 40 2.54 -12.58 12.07
C PRO A 40 2.45 -12.18 10.60
N ASN A 41 1.88 -13.05 9.75
CA ASN A 41 1.69 -12.73 8.33
C ASN A 41 0.60 -11.67 8.12
N CYS A 42 -0.51 -11.77 8.87
CA CYS A 42 -1.55 -10.75 8.84
C CYS A 42 -1.08 -9.41 9.43
N GLN A 43 -0.18 -9.44 10.43
CA GLN A 43 0.45 -8.22 10.96
C GLN A 43 1.32 -7.56 9.89
N LYS A 44 2.17 -8.32 9.19
CA LYS A 44 3.03 -7.80 8.11
C LYS A 44 2.21 -7.21 6.96
N ASP A 45 1.18 -7.90 6.49
CA ASP A 45 0.31 -7.43 5.41
C ASP A 45 -0.52 -6.19 5.78
N LYS A 46 -0.75 -5.97 7.08
CA LYS A 46 -1.44 -4.79 7.60
C LYS A 46 -0.51 -3.72 8.14
N ALA A 47 0.79 -4.00 8.20
CA ALA A 47 1.73 -3.15 8.90
C ALA A 47 1.70 -1.73 8.30
N GLU A 48 1.64 -1.57 6.98
CA GLU A 48 1.92 -0.26 6.37
C GLU A 48 1.18 -0.08 5.04
N HIS A 49 -0.12 0.26 5.09
CA HIS A 49 -0.80 0.90 3.95
C HIS A 49 -1.16 2.37 4.22
N HIS A 50 -0.97 2.84 5.44
CA HIS A 50 -1.01 4.27 5.71
C HIS A 50 0.38 4.78 5.35
N LYS A 51 0.52 5.28 4.12
CA LYS A 51 1.64 6.12 3.71
C LYS A 51 1.89 7.07 4.89
N LEU A 52 3.11 7.11 5.43
CA LEU A 52 3.50 8.19 6.34
C LEU A 52 3.13 9.47 5.60
N GLY A 53 2.13 10.19 6.11
CA GLY A 53 1.78 11.50 5.61
C GLY A 53 2.96 12.40 5.91
N GLY A 54 3.94 12.40 5.02
CA GLY A 54 5.01 13.39 5.06
C GLY A 54 4.36 14.77 5.02
N LEU A 55 4.94 15.72 5.77
CA LEU A 55 4.61 17.13 5.55
C LEU A 55 4.84 17.42 4.07
N SER A 56 3.79 17.85 3.38
CA SER A 56 3.96 18.44 2.05
C SER A 56 4.91 19.62 2.25
N GLN A 57 6.12 19.52 1.72
CA GLN A 57 7.01 20.66 1.67
C GLN A 57 6.37 21.69 0.76
N ASP A 58 6.17 22.88 1.28
CA ASP A 58 5.72 24.01 0.49
C ASP A 58 6.88 24.40 -0.44
N ILE A 59 6.68 24.24 -1.75
CA ILE A 59 7.66 24.66 -2.75
C ILE A 59 7.50 26.17 -2.91
N SER A 60 8.57 26.92 -2.63
CA SER A 60 8.60 28.36 -2.89
C SER A 60 8.40 28.61 -4.37
N LEU A 61 7.47 29.51 -4.71
CA LEU A 61 7.28 29.94 -6.09
C LEU A 61 8.58 30.60 -6.60
N PRO A 62 9.05 30.24 -7.80
CA PRO A 62 10.17 30.93 -8.42
C PRO A 62 9.81 32.40 -8.66
N THR A 63 10.78 33.29 -8.48
CA THR A 63 10.62 34.74 -8.65
C THR A 63 10.86 35.16 -10.10
N TRP A 64 11.58 34.33 -10.86
CA TRP A 64 11.94 34.58 -12.25
C TRP A 64 11.82 33.32 -13.12
N LYS A 65 11.77 33.51 -14.45
CA LYS A 65 11.77 32.40 -15.41
C LYS A 65 13.08 31.61 -15.30
N TRP A 66 12.99 30.30 -15.39
CA TRP A 66 14.09 29.33 -15.35
C TRP A 66 14.81 29.20 -13.99
N GLU A 67 14.22 29.71 -12.90
CA GLU A 67 14.78 29.54 -11.55
C GLU A 67 14.49 28.16 -10.96
N ASP A 68 13.34 27.59 -11.29
CA ASP A 68 12.96 26.24 -10.91
C ASP A 68 12.46 25.51 -12.15
N LEU A 69 12.97 24.30 -12.40
CA LEU A 69 12.58 23.49 -13.54
C LEU A 69 12.17 22.12 -13.05
N ASN A 70 10.90 21.80 -13.22
CA ASN A 70 10.39 20.48 -12.89
C ASN A 70 10.54 19.57 -14.11
N VAL A 71 11.28 18.48 -13.94
CA VAL A 71 11.51 17.48 -14.98
C VAL A 71 10.97 16.14 -14.52
N ASP A 72 10.07 15.55 -15.30
CA ASP A 72 9.54 14.21 -15.09
C ASP A 72 9.70 13.34 -16.34
N VAL A 73 9.85 12.04 -16.13
CA VAL A 73 10.00 11.04 -17.22
C VAL A 73 8.96 9.95 -17.03
N ILE A 74 8.02 9.87 -17.96
CA ILE A 74 7.00 8.83 -17.97
C ILE A 74 7.46 7.73 -18.93
N VAL A 75 7.48 6.48 -18.45
CA VAL A 75 7.93 5.29 -19.19
C VAL A 75 6.81 4.27 -19.35
N GLY A 76 7.00 3.28 -20.22
CA GLY A 76 6.02 2.19 -20.43
C GLY A 76 4.93 2.51 -21.46
N PHE A 77 5.17 3.47 -22.35
CA PHE A 77 4.33 3.69 -23.52
C PHE A 77 4.53 2.59 -24.58
N PRO A 78 3.57 2.40 -25.49
CA PRO A 78 3.81 1.62 -26.70
C PRO A 78 5.03 2.17 -27.45
N LEU A 79 5.90 1.26 -27.92
CA LEU A 79 7.11 1.65 -28.64
C LEU A 79 6.77 2.51 -29.86
N THR A 80 7.44 3.64 -29.98
CA THR A 80 7.44 4.45 -31.19
C THR A 80 8.18 3.73 -32.32
N ARG A 81 8.06 4.24 -33.56
CA ARG A 81 8.82 3.71 -34.72
C ARG A 81 10.34 3.73 -34.51
N GLN A 82 10.82 4.61 -33.63
CA GLN A 82 12.23 4.74 -33.27
C GLN A 82 12.59 3.95 -32.00
N GLN A 83 11.70 3.10 -31.50
CA GLN A 83 11.88 2.24 -30.33
C GLN A 83 12.04 2.98 -28.99
N HIS A 84 11.44 4.16 -28.85
CA HIS A 84 11.31 4.84 -27.56
C HIS A 84 9.95 4.54 -26.93
N ASP A 85 9.92 4.34 -25.60
CA ASP A 85 8.74 4.09 -24.76
C ASP A 85 8.58 5.14 -23.66
N TYR A 86 9.35 6.22 -23.72
CA TYR A 86 9.41 7.24 -22.68
C TYR A 86 9.18 8.64 -23.23
N THR A 87 8.64 9.52 -22.37
CA THR A 87 8.41 10.94 -22.66
C THR A 87 8.98 11.79 -21.53
N TRP A 88 9.69 12.85 -21.89
CA TRP A 88 10.20 13.84 -20.93
C TRP A 88 9.23 15.01 -20.88
N VAL A 89 8.82 15.39 -19.68
CA VAL A 89 8.01 16.57 -19.41
C VAL A 89 8.90 17.56 -18.67
N ILE A 90 9.02 18.77 -19.22
CA ILE A 90 9.80 19.86 -18.63
C ILE A 90 8.83 21.03 -18.42
N VAL A 91 8.74 21.51 -17.18
CA VAL A 91 7.89 22.65 -16.78
C VAL A 91 8.76 23.72 -16.15
N ASP A 92 8.58 24.95 -16.62
CA ASP A 92 9.10 26.21 -16.04
C ASP A 92 7.99 26.89 -15.23
#